data_AF-A0A8S8YKH3-F1
#
_entry.id   AF-A0A8S8YKH3-F1
#
_cell.length_a   1.000
_cell.length_b   1.000
_cell.length_c   1.000
_cell.angle_alpha   90.00
_cell.angle_beta   90.00
_cell.angle_gamma   90.00
#
_symmetry.space_group_name_H-M   'P 1'
#
loop_
_entity.id
_entity.type
_entity.pdbx_description
1 polymer ?
#
loop_
_entity_poly.entity_id
_entity_poly.type
_entity_poly.pdbx_seq_one_letter_code
_entity_poly.pdbx_strand_id
1 'polypeptide(L)'
;MYRAQVFGPTEVGLHWQMHKHGAEHAEANDGRMPVAICMGGPPEVMFSAIAPLPDNLEEYMFAGMLGEQRLRITKCLTQDLWVPAECDVVIEGYTIPGETRLEGPFGDHFGHYSLEGQFPVLHVTAITHRKDAVVPMTS
;
A
#
# COMPACT_ATOMS: atom_id res chain seq x y z
N MET A 1 0.72 -4.48 -5.65
CA MET A 1 0.27 -5.31 -4.51
C MET A 1 1.50 -5.83 -3.77
N TYR A 2 1.58 -5.65 -2.45
CA TYR A 2 2.77 -6.02 -1.64
C TYR A 2 2.33 -6.68 -0.33
N ARG A 3 3.21 -7.50 0.27
CA ARG A 3 2.98 -8.06 1.61
C ARG A 3 3.53 -7.13 2.69
N ALA A 4 2.95 -7.24 3.88
CA ALA A 4 3.31 -6.43 5.03
C ALA A 4 3.46 -7.30 6.29
N GLN A 5 4.56 -7.14 7.03
CA GLN A 5 4.80 -7.83 8.31
C GLN A 5 4.54 -6.87 9.48
N VAL A 6 3.70 -7.26 10.42
CA VAL A 6 3.46 -6.48 11.64
C VAL A 6 4.63 -6.67 12.61
N PHE A 7 5.32 -5.58 12.95
CA PHE A 7 6.40 -5.60 13.95
C PHE A 7 5.94 -5.18 15.34
N GLY A 8 4.87 -4.39 15.41
CA GLY A 8 4.36 -3.85 16.67
C GLY A 8 3.03 -3.11 16.47
N PRO A 9 2.55 -2.40 17.49
CA PRO A 9 1.25 -1.73 17.43
C PRO A 9 1.19 -0.59 16.40
N THR A 10 2.32 0.02 16.03
CA THR A 10 2.40 1.17 15.11
C THR A 10 3.45 1.01 14.01
N GLU A 11 4.01 -0.19 13.84
CA GLU A 11 5.12 -0.42 12.90
C GLU A 11 4.89 -1.66 12.06
N VAL A 12 5.05 -1.49 10.75
CA VAL A 12 4.82 -2.54 9.74
C VAL A 12 5.96 -2.55 8.73
N GLY A 13 6.57 -3.70 8.47
CA GLY A 13 7.55 -3.88 7.39
C GLY A 13 6.85 -3.99 6.04
N LEU A 14 7.28 -3.20 5.06
CA LEU A 14 6.72 -3.19 3.70
C LEU A 14 7.62 -3.97 2.76
N HIS A 15 7.19 -5.16 2.33
CA HIS A 15 7.94 -5.95 1.36
C HIS A 15 7.72 -5.41 -0.06
N TRP A 16 8.25 -4.21 -0.30
CA TRP A 16 8.29 -3.54 -1.59
C TRP A 16 9.72 -3.07 -1.88
N GLN A 17 10.11 -3.05 -3.15
CA GLN A 17 11.41 -2.51 -3.53
C GLN A 17 11.26 -1.02 -3.80
N MET A 18 11.88 -0.19 -2.96
CA MET A 18 11.86 1.29 -3.04
C MET A 18 12.49 1.87 -4.32
N HIS A 19 12.99 1.03 -5.21
CA HIS A 19 13.59 1.45 -6.46
C HIS A 19 12.50 1.66 -7.51
N LYS A 20 11.94 2.88 -7.55
CA LYS A 20 11.77 3.66 -8.79
C LYS A 20 11.25 5.10 -8.61
N HIS A 21 10.63 5.49 -7.49
CA HIS A 21 10.14 6.88 -7.32
C HIS A 21 10.19 7.42 -5.87
N GLY A 22 10.51 6.60 -4.86
CA GLY A 22 10.35 6.99 -3.45
C GLY A 22 11.34 8.04 -2.92
N ALA A 23 12.55 8.09 -3.49
CA ALA A 23 13.58 9.05 -3.06
C ALA A 23 13.20 10.49 -3.42
N GLU A 24 12.67 10.71 -4.62
CA GLU A 24 12.21 12.04 -5.09
C GLU A 24 11.03 12.55 -4.26
N HIS A 25 10.11 11.66 -3.87
CA HIS A 25 8.97 12.03 -3.02
C HIS A 25 9.36 12.40 -1.58
N ALA A 26 10.43 11.82 -1.05
CA ALA A 26 10.85 12.08 0.33
C ALA A 26 11.54 13.44 0.52
N GLU A 27 12.29 13.91 -0.48
CA GLU A 27 12.88 15.26 -0.46
C GLU A 27 11.79 16.35 -0.41
N ALA A 28 10.64 16.09 -1.02
CA ALA A 28 9.49 16.98 -1.01
C ALA A 28 8.65 16.96 0.29
N ASN A 29 8.92 16.03 1.21
CA ASN A 29 8.06 15.75 2.38
C ASN A 29 8.86 15.67 3.70
N ASP A 30 9.75 16.64 3.96
CA ASP A 30 10.54 16.73 5.21
C ASP A 30 11.30 15.42 5.56
N GLY A 31 11.75 14.68 4.55
CA GLY A 31 12.47 13.42 4.72
C GLY A 31 11.56 12.23 5.09
N ARG A 32 10.25 12.33 4.92
CA ARG A 32 9.28 11.25 5.10
C ARG A 32 8.56 10.98 3.79
N MET A 33 8.37 9.72 3.42
CA MET A 33 7.55 9.38 2.28
C MET A 33 6.15 8.95 2.76
N PRO A 34 5.07 9.68 2.41
CA PRO A 34 3.70 9.29 2.77
C PRO A 34 3.32 7.96 2.11
N VAL A 35 2.61 7.11 2.85
CA VAL A 35 2.14 5.79 2.39
C VAL A 35 0.72 5.54 2.90
N ALA A 36 -0.14 5.01 2.03
CA ALA A 36 -1.45 4.49 2.39
C ALA A 36 -1.59 3.04 1.90
N ILE A 37 -1.92 2.12 2.80
CA ILE A 37 -2.27 0.73 2.48
C ILE A 37 -3.79 0.64 2.42
N CYS A 38 -4.32 0.30 1.25
CA CYS A 38 -5.74 0.12 1.01
C CYS A 38 -6.08 -1.37 0.95
N MET A 39 -7.04 -1.82 1.77
CA MET A 39 -7.51 -3.21 1.82
C MET A 39 -9.01 -3.29 1.56
N GLY A 40 -9.42 -4.26 0.74
CA GLY A 40 -10.80 -4.43 0.31
C GLY A 40 -11.24 -3.36 -0.71
N GLY A 41 -12.54 -3.13 -0.79
CA GLY A 41 -13.13 -2.22 -1.78
C GLY A 41 -13.33 -2.82 -3.19
N PRO A 42 -13.47 -1.97 -4.22
CA PRO A 42 -13.85 -2.42 -5.56
C PRO A 42 -12.79 -3.35 -6.18
N PRO A 43 -13.17 -4.52 -6.73
CA PRO A 43 -12.22 -5.50 -7.26
C PRO A 43 -11.40 -4.96 -8.44
N GLU A 44 -11.93 -3.98 -9.17
CA GLU A 44 -11.26 -3.33 -10.31
C GLU A 44 -10.00 -2.58 -9.89
N VAL A 45 -9.97 -2.06 -8.65
CA VAL A 45 -8.79 -1.38 -8.09
C VAL A 45 -7.67 -2.39 -7.84
N MET A 46 -8.00 -3.56 -7.27
CA MET A 46 -7.02 -4.62 -7.03
C MET A 46 -6.42 -5.12 -8.33
N PHE A 47 -7.24 -5.31 -9.37
CA PHE A 47 -6.78 -5.70 -10.69
C PHE A 47 -5.92 -4.62 -11.33
N SER A 48 -6.35 -3.35 -11.27
CA SER A 48 -5.58 -2.24 -11.82
C SER A 48 -4.19 -2.10 -11.17
N ALA A 49 -4.08 -2.36 -9.87
CA ALA A 49 -2.82 -2.25 -9.13
C ALA A 49 -1.78 -3.33 -9.49
N ILE A 50 -2.14 -4.31 -10.31
CA ILE A 50 -1.23 -5.35 -10.82
C ILE A 50 -1.17 -5.39 -12.35
N ALA A 51 -2.00 -4.59 -13.03
CA ALA A 51 -2.05 -4.56 -14.48
C ALA A 51 -0.81 -3.84 -15.06
N PRO A 52 -0.21 -4.34 -16.16
CA PRO A 52 0.87 -3.64 -16.84
C PRO A 52 0.29 -2.46 -17.64
N LEU A 53 0.19 -1.28 -17.01
CA LEU A 53 -0.35 -0.09 -17.63
C LEU A 53 0.74 0.76 -18.32
N PRO A 54 0.40 1.46 -19.41
CA PRO A 54 1.26 2.50 -19.98
C PRO A 54 1.53 3.64 -18.98
N ASP A 55 2.71 4.26 -19.05
CA ASP A 55 3.11 5.35 -18.13
C ASP A 55 2.16 6.56 -18.14
N ASN A 56 1.39 6.75 -19.21
CA ASN A 56 0.43 7.85 -19.35
C ASN A 56 -1.00 7.50 -18.90
N LEU A 57 -1.21 6.33 -18.30
CA LEU A 57 -2.51 5.87 -17.82
C LEU A 57 -2.46 5.55 -16.33
N GLU A 58 -3.11 6.39 -15.52
CA GLU A 58 -3.23 6.19 -14.08
C GLU A 58 -4.10 4.98 -13.74
N GLU A 59 -3.71 4.26 -12.68
CA GLU A 59 -4.39 3.06 -12.20
C GLU A 59 -5.85 3.35 -11.82
N TYR A 60 -6.15 4.47 -11.14
CA TYR A 60 -7.53 4.79 -10.77
C TYR A 60 -8.42 5.10 -11.98
N MET A 61 -7.86 5.69 -13.04
CA MET A 61 -8.59 5.88 -14.29
C MET A 61 -8.89 4.54 -14.95
N PHE A 62 -7.91 3.65 -15.02
CA PHE A 62 -8.09 2.31 -15.58
C PHE A 62 -9.12 1.48 -14.79
N ALA A 63 -9.07 1.51 -13.45
CA ALA A 63 -10.06 0.85 -12.60
C ALA A 63 -11.48 1.36 -12.87
N GLY A 64 -11.66 2.68 -13.04
CA GLY A 64 -12.96 3.25 -13.37
C GLY A 64 -13.46 2.85 -14.76
N MET A 65 -12.57 2.76 -15.76
CA MET A 65 -12.92 2.25 -17.08
C MET A 65 -13.35 0.78 -17.03
N LEU A 66 -12.64 -0.05 -16.28
CA LEU A 66 -12.93 -1.48 -16.13
C LEU A 66 -14.28 -1.71 -15.44
N GLY A 67 -14.62 -0.90 -14.44
CA GLY A 67 -15.89 -0.99 -13.72
C GLY A 67 -17.05 -0.26 -14.39
N GLU A 68 -16.84 0.36 -15.55
CA GLU A 68 -17.80 1.23 -16.26
C GLU A 68 -18.40 2.35 -15.39
N GLN A 69 -17.67 2.77 -14.35
CA GLN A 69 -18.13 3.75 -13.39
C GLN A 69 -16.97 4.60 -12.86
N ARG A 70 -17.25 5.85 -12.47
CA ARG A 70 -16.22 6.70 -11.87
C ARG A 70 -15.84 6.15 -10.50
N LEU A 71 -14.56 5.82 -10.32
CA LEU A 71 -14.03 5.40 -9.03
C LEU A 71 -14.16 6.56 -8.04
N ARG A 72 -14.80 6.31 -6.90
CA ARG A 72 -14.92 7.29 -5.82
C ARG A 72 -13.63 7.28 -5.02
N ILE A 73 -12.96 8.42 -4.95
CA ILE A 73 -11.75 8.63 -4.16
C ILE A 73 -12.01 9.63 -3.03
N THR A 74 -11.28 9.49 -1.94
CA THR A 74 -11.33 10.40 -0.79
C THR A 74 -9.91 10.67 -0.31
N LYS A 75 -9.71 11.79 0.37
CA LYS A 75 -8.45 12.12 1.00
C LYS A 75 -8.26 11.28 2.27
N CYS A 76 -7.01 10.89 2.52
CA CYS A 76 -6.55 10.37 3.80
C CYS A 76 -6.82 11.35 4.96
N LEU A 77 -6.86 10.83 6.19
CA LEU A 77 -7.12 11.61 7.40
C LEU A 77 -5.89 12.38 7.89
N THR A 78 -4.70 11.80 7.79
CA THR A 78 -3.45 12.33 8.37
C THR A 78 -2.44 12.83 7.34
N GLN A 79 -2.74 12.68 6.04
CA GLN A 79 -1.84 12.99 4.92
C GLN A 79 -2.61 13.41 3.66
N ASP A 80 -1.88 13.88 2.64
CA ASP A 80 -2.48 14.44 1.42
C ASP A 80 -2.75 13.41 0.30
N LEU A 81 -2.55 12.12 0.57
CA LEU A 81 -2.85 11.05 -0.39
C LEU A 81 -4.35 10.88 -0.61
N TRP A 82 -4.71 10.48 -1.83
CA TRP A 82 -6.06 10.10 -2.22
C TRP A 82 -6.16 8.58 -2.32
N VAL A 83 -7.20 8.01 -1.72
CA VAL A 83 -7.45 6.57 -1.65
C VAL A 83 -8.87 6.25 -2.16
N PRO A 84 -9.15 5.01 -2.61
CA PRO A 84 -10.51 4.61 -2.97
C PRO A 84 -11.43 4.71 -1.74
N ALA A 85 -12.52 5.46 -1.87
CA ALA A 85 -13.45 5.76 -0.77
C ALA A 85 -14.24 4.53 -0.29
N GLU A 86 -14.22 3.45 -1.07
CA GLU A 86 -14.96 2.22 -0.80
C GLU A 86 -14.10 1.10 -0.22
N CYS A 87 -12.82 1.35 0.07
CA CYS A 87 -11.99 0.41 0.81
C CYS A 87 -12.61 0.04 2.16
N ASP A 88 -12.39 -1.21 2.57
CA ASP A 88 -12.84 -1.71 3.87
C ASP A 88 -11.98 -1.14 4.99
N VAL A 89 -10.67 -1.11 4.78
CA VAL A 89 -9.67 -0.58 5.72
C VAL A 89 -8.61 0.22 4.95
N VAL A 90 -8.21 1.36 5.53
CA VAL A 90 -7.07 2.15 5.08
C VAL A 90 -6.10 2.34 6.26
N ILE A 91 -4.84 1.97 6.07
CA ILE A 91 -3.75 2.22 7.02
C ILE A 91 -2.89 3.36 6.47
N GLU A 92 -2.78 4.44 7.22
CA GLU A 92 -2.07 5.65 6.84
C GLU A 92 -0.77 5.78 7.65
N GLY A 93 0.31 6.22 7.01
CA GLY A 93 1.58 6.39 7.66
C GLY A 93 2.65 6.97 6.76
N TYR A 94 3.90 6.80 7.16
CA TYR A 94 5.04 7.18 6.36
C TYR A 94 6.21 6.22 6.53
N THR A 95 7.11 6.19 5.56
CA THR A 95 8.41 5.53 5.67
C THR A 95 9.51 6.57 5.73
N ILE A 96 10.60 6.29 6.46
CA ILE A 96 11.81 7.12 6.45
C ILE A 96 12.80 6.51 5.45
N PRO A 97 13.29 7.24 4.44
CA PRO A 97 14.28 6.73 3.51
C PRO A 97 15.51 6.18 4.23
N GLY A 98 15.90 4.95 3.91
CA GLY A 98 17.05 4.26 4.51
C GLY A 98 16.74 3.54 5.83
N GLU A 99 15.61 3.81 6.48
CA GLU A 99 15.17 3.02 7.63
C GLU A 99 14.62 1.67 7.15
N THR A 100 15.20 0.58 7.64
CA THR A 100 14.78 -0.78 7.31
C THR A 100 14.81 -1.69 8.53
N ARG A 101 14.00 -2.75 8.50
CA ARG A 101 14.01 -3.85 9.48
C ARG A 101 13.96 -5.20 8.79
N LEU A 102 14.40 -6.22 9.51
CA LEU A 102 14.39 -7.60 9.06
C LEU A 102 12.94 -8.12 8.96
N GLU A 103 12.53 -8.53 7.78
CA GLU A 103 11.25 -9.17 7.45
C GLU A 103 11.49 -10.63 7.07
N GLY A 104 10.50 -11.50 7.33
CA GLY A 104 10.54 -12.91 7.02
C GLY A 104 11.05 -13.81 8.16
N PRO A 105 11.27 -15.10 7.88
CA PRO A 105 11.00 -15.76 6.60
C PRO A 105 9.50 -15.86 6.31
N PHE A 106 9.11 -15.94 5.04
CA PHE A 106 7.71 -16.06 4.63
C PHE A 106 7.57 -17.00 3.44
N GLY A 107 6.44 -17.71 3.35
CA GLY A 107 6.11 -18.53 2.17
C GLY A 107 6.08 -17.67 0.89
N ASP A 108 6.64 -18.20 -0.19
CA ASP A 108 6.59 -17.62 -1.52
C ASP A 108 5.62 -18.40 -2.44
N HIS A 109 5.36 -17.85 -3.62
CA HIS A 109 4.47 -18.44 -4.61
C HIS A 109 5.01 -19.74 -5.24
N PHE A 110 6.24 -20.15 -4.93
CA PHE A 110 6.82 -21.43 -5.34
C PHE A 110 6.69 -22.52 -4.26
N GLY A 111 6.13 -22.20 -3.10
CA GLY A 111 5.97 -23.12 -1.97
C GLY A 111 7.23 -23.27 -1.11
N HIS A 112 8.20 -22.36 -1.25
CA HIS A 112 9.39 -22.30 -0.40
C HIS A 112 9.32 -21.10 0.55
N TYR A 113 10.14 -21.11 1.59
CA TYR A 113 10.33 -19.91 2.41
C TYR A 113 11.33 -18.99 1.73
N SER A 114 10.86 -17.78 1.40
CA SER A 114 11.74 -16.65 1.09
C SER A 114 12.64 -16.35 2.29
N LEU A 115 13.92 -16.09 2.02
CA LEU A 115 14.90 -15.70 3.04
C LEU A 115 14.53 -14.38 3.67
N GLU A 116 15.01 -14.17 4.90
CA GLU A 116 14.89 -12.90 5.60
C GLU A 116 15.58 -11.77 4.80
N GLY A 117 15.00 -10.57 4.85
CA GLY A 117 15.55 -9.41 4.14
C GLY A 117 15.27 -8.09 4.86
N GLN A 118 16.05 -7.06 4.52
CA GLN A 118 15.85 -5.70 5.06
C GLN A 118 14.84 -4.94 4.22
N PHE A 119 13.73 -4.53 4.82
CA PHE A 119 12.65 -3.82 4.13
C PHE A 119 12.24 -2.53 4.85
N PRO A 120 11.70 -1.54 4.12
CA PRO A 120 11.23 -0.28 4.69
C PRO A 120 10.21 -0.47 5.81
N VAL A 121 10.26 0.41 6.80
CA VAL A 121 9.30 0.42 7.92
C VAL A 121 8.26 1.51 7.70
N LEU A 122 6.99 1.12 7.71
CA LEU A 122 5.85 2.01 7.80
C LEU A 122 5.59 2.35 9.27
N HIS A 123 5.64 3.64 9.58
CA HIS A 123 5.16 4.21 10.84
C HIS A 123 3.70 4.60 10.69
N VAL A 124 2.82 3.87 11.38
CA VAL A 124 1.37 4.04 11.29
C VAL A 124 0.93 5.27 12.08
N THR A 125 0.13 6.12 11.43
CA THR A 125 -0.45 7.34 12.00
C THR A 125 -1.95 7.24 12.20
N ALA A 126 -2.65 6.49 11.34
CA ALA A 126 -4.08 6.21 11.49
C ALA A 126 -4.46 4.88 10.85
N ILE A 127 -5.50 4.26 11.39
CA ILE A 127 -6.22 3.16 10.75
C ILE A 127 -7.68 3.58 10.69
N THR A 128 -8.23 3.68 9.50
CA THR A 128 -9.65 3.98 9.27
C THR A 128 -10.31 2.78 8.62
N HIS A 129 -11.57 2.53 8.96
CA HIS A 129 -12.31 1.40 8.41
C HIS A 129 -13.81 1.68 8.39
N ARG A 130 -14.53 1.00 7.50
CA ARG A 130 -15.99 0.99 7.53
C ARG A 130 -16.51 0.14 8.70
N LYS A 131 -17.78 0.33 9.07
CA LYS A 131 -18.40 -0.36 10.21
C LYS A 131 -18.34 -1.89 10.12
N ASP A 132 -18.61 -2.44 8.94
CA ASP A 132 -18.66 -3.88 8.67
C ASP A 132 -17.50 -4.30 7.75
N ALA A 133 -16.29 -3.84 8.07
CA ALA A 133 -15.11 -4.03 7.25
C ALA A 133 -14.72 -5.51 7.13
N VAL A 134 -14.36 -5.93 5.91
CA VAL A 134 -13.75 -7.23 5.65
C VAL A 134 -12.28 -7.05 5.30
N VAL A 135 -11.40 -7.81 5.95
CA VAL A 135 -9.95 -7.80 5.66
C VAL A 135 -9.62 -8.98 4.74
N PRO A 136 -9.43 -8.76 3.42
CA PRO A 136 -9.02 -9.83 2.53
C PRO A 136 -7.57 -10.24 2.86
N MET A 137 -7.34 -11.54 2.97
CA MET A 137 -6.02 -12.13 3.20
C MET A 137 -5.78 -13.26 2.21
N THR A 138 -4.56 -13.35 1.71
CA THR A 138 -4.08 -14.49 0.90
C THR A 138 -2.89 -15.12 1.61
N SER A 139 -2.81 -16.45 1.59
CA SER A 139 -1.70 -17.24 2.16
C SER A 139 -0.46 -17.23 1.28
#